data_AF-A0A965HMU2-F1
#
_entry.id   AF-A0A965HMU2-F1
#
_cell.length_a   1.000
_cell.length_b   1.000
_cell.length_c   1.000
_cell.angle_alpha   90.00
_cell.angle_beta   90.00
_cell.angle_gamma   90.00
#
_symmetry.space_group_name_H-M   'P 1'
#
loop_
_entity.id
_entity.type
_entity.pdbx_description
1 polymer ?
#
loop_
_entity_poly.entity_id
_entity_poly.type
_entity_poly.pdbx_seq_one_letter_code
_entity_poly.pdbx_strand_id
1 'polypeptide(L)'
;LPFTLLFPQPKVRLTASLGFLSLMLLIALTGNYAFFNLLTIALCLTLIDNRFFPTSLLPKTVPLPWTPVPWRHLGSLTALLQLSLAVPTLFLTLGLFPRTGSSFFTQSERTFAPWHLTSGYGLFAVMTTRRPELTLERSSDGIQWQPILFSYKAGPPDRLPPQIAPFQPRLDWQMWFAALSAERSQLPGWFSPFIKKIRKGEPEVWNLLPSQPHSPKNDYLRLRLDQYHFTTPSERSFTGNWWRITPGPVLLVLPPETSR
;
A
#
# COMPACT_ATOMS: atom_id res chain seq x y z
N LEU A 1 -4.97 -7.86 21.63
CA LEU A 1 -3.57 -7.70 21.17
C LEU A 1 -3.00 -6.28 21.34
N PRO A 2 -3.63 -5.18 20.85
CA PRO A 2 -3.01 -3.85 20.97
C PRO A 2 -2.87 -3.36 22.43
N PHE A 3 -3.86 -3.64 23.28
CA PHE A 3 -3.85 -3.20 24.68
C PHE A 3 -2.83 -3.93 25.56
N THR A 4 -2.35 -5.12 25.15
CA THR A 4 -1.33 -5.85 25.92
C THR A 4 0.01 -5.12 25.94
N LEU A 5 0.24 -4.18 25.03
CA LEU A 5 1.43 -3.31 25.02
C LEU A 5 1.51 -2.35 26.21
N LEU A 6 0.36 -2.02 26.83
CA LEU A 6 0.28 -1.05 27.92
C LEU A 6 0.67 -1.64 29.28
N PHE A 7 0.78 -2.97 29.34
CA PHE A 7 1.06 -3.70 30.57
C PHE A 7 2.57 -3.98 30.69
N PRO A 8 3.22 -3.56 31.78
CA PRO A 8 4.68 -3.69 31.92
C PRO A 8 5.14 -5.13 32.20
N GLN A 9 4.22 -6.06 32.48
CA GLN A 9 4.55 -7.44 32.81
C GLN A 9 5.28 -8.14 31.64
N PRO A 10 6.47 -8.74 31.87
CA PRO A 10 7.30 -9.32 30.80
C PRO A 10 6.59 -10.38 29.95
N LYS A 11 5.79 -11.25 30.58
CA LYS A 11 5.02 -12.29 29.88
C LYS A 11 3.95 -11.67 28.96
N VAL A 12 3.30 -10.59 29.40
CA VAL A 12 2.27 -9.89 28.62
C VAL A 12 2.90 -9.19 27.41
N ARG A 13 4.04 -8.52 27.60
CA ARG A 13 4.81 -7.92 26.49
C ARG A 13 5.30 -8.97 25.48
N LEU A 14 5.73 -10.13 25.95
CA LEU A 14 6.11 -11.25 25.08
C LEU A 14 4.91 -11.74 24.24
N THR A 15 3.74 -11.94 24.86
CA THR A 15 2.54 -12.35 24.11
C THR A 15 2.12 -11.31 23.07
N ALA A 16 2.25 -10.02 23.40
CA ALA A 16 2.00 -8.94 22.44
C ALA A 16 2.98 -9.00 21.26
N SER A 17 4.28 -9.11 21.55
CA SER A 17 5.35 -9.21 20.56
C SER A 17 5.13 -10.37 19.60
N LEU A 18 4.91 -11.58 20.12
CA LEU A 18 4.70 -12.78 19.32
C LEU A 18 3.44 -12.69 18.46
N GLY A 19 2.34 -12.14 19.00
CA GLY A 19 1.11 -11.97 18.24
C GLY A 19 1.27 -10.98 17.09
N PHE A 20 1.92 -9.84 17.32
CA PHE A 20 2.17 -8.85 16.26
C PHE A 20 3.17 -9.37 15.23
N LEU A 21 4.23 -10.05 15.67
CA LEU A 21 5.21 -10.67 14.78
C LEU A 21 4.54 -11.72 13.89
N SER A 22 3.70 -12.59 14.46
CA SER A 22 2.92 -13.58 13.69
C SER A 22 2.01 -12.92 12.67
N LEU A 23 1.32 -11.84 13.05
CA LEU A 23 0.47 -11.07 12.14
C LEU A 23 1.28 -10.42 11.01
N MET A 24 2.43 -9.81 11.31
CA MET A 24 3.29 -9.17 10.31
C MET A 24 3.88 -10.19 9.34
N LEU A 25 4.26 -11.37 9.82
CA LEU A 25 4.70 -12.48 8.97
C LEU A 25 3.58 -12.97 8.06
N LEU A 26 2.37 -13.15 8.59
CA LEU A 26 1.21 -13.55 7.78
C LEU A 26 0.94 -12.53 6.67
N ILE A 27 0.90 -11.24 7.00
CA ILE A 27 0.68 -10.17 6.02
C ILE A 27 1.83 -10.14 4.99
N ALA A 28 3.07 -10.36 5.43
CA ALA A 28 4.23 -10.40 4.53
C ALA A 28 4.17 -11.59 3.56
N LEU A 29 3.62 -12.74 3.99
CA LEU A 29 3.46 -13.92 3.15
C LEU A 29 2.31 -13.77 2.15
N THR A 30 1.26 -13.02 2.50
CA THR A 30 0.05 -12.91 1.67
C THR A 30 0.01 -11.64 0.81
N GLY A 31 0.98 -10.74 0.92
CA GLY A 31 0.92 -9.48 0.19
C GLY A 31 2.21 -8.68 0.15
N ASN A 32 2.13 -7.53 -0.54
CA ASN A 32 3.25 -6.63 -0.77
C ASN A 32 3.07 -5.32 0.02
N TYR A 33 3.72 -5.22 1.18
CA TYR A 33 3.60 -4.07 2.11
C TYR A 33 4.93 -3.35 2.35
N ALA A 34 5.73 -3.17 1.29
CA ALA A 34 7.04 -2.51 1.32
C ALA A 34 7.86 -2.91 2.56
N PHE A 35 8.43 -1.95 3.29
CA PHE A 35 9.20 -2.18 4.52
C PHE A 35 8.35 -2.08 5.81
N PHE A 36 7.03 -1.88 5.72
CA PHE A 36 6.20 -1.60 6.89
C PHE A 36 6.18 -2.78 7.87
N ASN A 37 6.01 -4.00 7.35
CA ASN A 37 6.05 -5.22 8.14
C ASN A 37 7.40 -5.40 8.83
N LEU A 38 8.51 -5.09 8.14
CA LEU A 38 9.86 -5.16 8.71
C LEU A 38 10.06 -4.16 9.84
N LEU A 39 9.58 -2.92 9.67
CA LEU A 39 9.64 -1.89 10.70
C LEU A 39 8.82 -2.30 11.93
N THR A 40 7.61 -2.82 11.73
CA THR A 40 6.78 -3.31 12.84
C THR A 40 7.42 -4.50 13.53
N ILE A 41 8.01 -5.46 12.79
CA ILE A 41 8.76 -6.57 13.37
C ILE A 41 9.92 -6.05 14.23
N ALA A 42 10.71 -5.10 13.72
CA ALA A 42 11.82 -4.50 14.47
C ALA A 42 11.34 -3.87 15.80
N LEU A 43 10.22 -3.15 15.78
CA LEU A 43 9.60 -2.60 16.99
C LEU A 43 9.09 -3.72 17.92
N CYS A 44 8.50 -4.79 17.40
CA CYS A 44 8.04 -5.91 18.20
C CYS A 44 9.19 -6.61 18.95
N LEU A 45 10.38 -6.69 18.36
CA LEU A 45 11.55 -7.28 19.01
C LEU A 45 11.95 -6.49 20.27
N THR A 46 11.74 -5.17 20.30
CA THR A 46 12.02 -4.33 21.50
C THR A 46 11.09 -4.63 22.68
N LEU A 47 9.98 -5.34 22.45
CA LEU A 47 9.05 -5.75 23.49
C LEU A 47 9.52 -7.00 24.25
N ILE A 48 10.45 -7.76 23.66
CA ILE A 48 10.99 -8.98 24.24
C ILE A 48 12.02 -8.58 25.30
N ASP A 49 11.77 -9.01 26.54
CA ASP A 49 12.69 -8.79 27.65
C ASP A 49 13.96 -9.66 27.47
N ASN A 50 15.12 -9.09 27.83
CA ASN A 50 16.42 -9.75 27.87
C ASN A 50 16.39 -11.15 28.49
N ARG A 51 15.53 -11.40 29.49
CA ARG A 51 15.40 -12.73 30.12
C ARG A 51 15.06 -13.87 29.16
N PHE A 52 14.52 -13.56 27.98
CA PHE A 52 14.15 -14.56 26.96
C PHE A 52 15.22 -14.74 25.87
N PHE A 53 16.29 -13.94 25.88
CA PHE A 53 17.41 -14.09 24.95
C PHE A 53 18.51 -14.99 25.55
N PRO A 54 19.24 -15.75 24.72
CA PRO A 54 20.40 -16.49 25.18
C PRO A 54 21.48 -15.53 25.70
N THR A 55 22.24 -15.98 26.71
CA THR A 55 23.27 -15.17 27.38
C THR A 55 24.35 -14.64 26.44
N SER A 56 24.58 -15.28 25.29
CA SER A 56 25.51 -14.84 24.25
C SER A 56 25.06 -13.58 23.50
N LEU A 57 23.76 -13.28 23.46
CA LEU A 57 23.18 -12.11 22.78
C LEU A 57 22.93 -10.95 23.75
N LEU A 58 23.12 -11.16 25.05
CA LEU A 58 22.87 -10.14 26.05
C LEU A 58 24.00 -9.10 26.05
N PRO A 59 23.68 -7.81 25.94
CA PRO A 59 24.68 -6.77 26.14
C PRO A 59 25.26 -6.89 27.55
N LYS A 60 26.56 -6.60 27.70
CA LYS A 60 27.20 -6.54 29.02
C LYS A 60 26.42 -5.56 29.89
N THR A 61 26.03 -6.00 31.09
CA THR A 61 25.22 -5.21 32.02
C THR A 61 25.98 -3.95 32.41
N VAL A 62 25.47 -2.79 31.98
CA VAL A 62 25.91 -1.50 32.50
C VAL A 62 25.01 -1.18 33.70
N PRO A 63 25.55 -1.02 34.92
CA PRO A 63 24.73 -0.62 36.06
C PRO A 63 24.19 0.79 35.79
N LEU A 64 22.89 0.89 35.49
CA LEU A 64 22.21 2.16 35.38
C LEU A 64 21.89 2.66 36.80
N PRO A 65 22.20 3.92 37.14
CA PRO A 65 21.80 4.49 38.41
C PRO A 65 20.28 4.45 38.52
N TRP A 66 19.78 3.90 39.62
CA TRP A 66 18.35 3.85 39.93
C TRP A 66 17.84 5.27 40.14
N THR A 67 17.13 5.82 39.16
CA THR A 67 16.37 7.05 39.33
C THR A 67 14.91 6.66 39.56
N PRO A 68 14.28 7.08 40.68
CA PRO A 68 12.83 6.98 40.79
C PRO A 68 12.25 7.87 39.68
N VAL A 69 11.64 7.25 38.67
CA VAL A 69 11.06 7.99 37.53
C VAL A 69 9.61 8.32 37.88
N PRO A 70 9.29 9.54 38.37
CA PRO A 70 7.91 9.92 38.71
C PRO A 70 6.97 9.82 37.49
N TRP A 71 7.53 9.89 36.27
CA TRP A 71 6.81 9.73 35.02
C TRP A 71 6.19 8.33 34.81
N ARG A 72 6.53 7.32 35.62
CA ARG A 72 5.85 6.00 35.57
C ARG A 72 4.36 6.11 35.84
N HIS A 73 3.95 6.93 36.82
CA HIS A 73 2.52 7.17 37.09
C HIS A 73 1.87 8.03 35.99
N LEU A 74 2.64 8.96 35.41
CA LEU A 74 2.19 9.71 34.23
C LEU A 74 1.99 8.78 33.02
N GLY A 75 2.87 7.79 32.82
CA GLY A 75 2.74 6.76 31.78
C GLY A 75 1.50 5.88 31.96
N SER A 76 1.16 5.55 33.21
CA SER A 76 -0.09 4.86 33.53
C SER A 76 -1.32 5.74 33.24
N LEU A 77 -1.25 7.03 33.58
CA LEU A 77 -2.32 7.99 33.32
C LEU A 77 -2.50 8.25 31.81
N THR A 78 -1.41 8.38 31.06
CA THR A 78 -1.47 8.51 29.59
C THR A 78 -1.97 7.23 28.93
N ALA A 79 -1.57 6.05 29.41
CA ALA A 79 -2.11 4.77 28.97
C ALA A 79 -3.62 4.66 29.24
N LEU A 80 -4.08 5.11 30.41
CA LEU A 80 -5.50 5.12 30.78
C LEU A 80 -6.30 6.10 29.90
N LEU A 81 -5.76 7.32 29.70
CA LEU A 81 -6.36 8.34 28.83
C LEU A 81 -6.40 7.85 27.37
N GLN A 82 -5.36 7.17 26.92
CA GLN A 82 -5.32 6.62 25.58
C GLN A 82 -6.27 5.43 25.42
N LEU A 83 -6.43 4.59 26.43
CA LEU A 83 -7.45 3.54 26.48
C LEU A 83 -8.87 4.14 26.44
N SER A 84 -9.13 5.18 27.23
CA SER A 84 -10.45 5.83 27.28
C SER A 84 -10.82 6.54 25.98
N LEU A 85 -9.84 6.97 25.19
CA LEU A 85 -10.04 7.52 23.84
C LEU A 85 -10.08 6.43 22.76
N ALA A 86 -9.22 5.40 22.84
CA ALA A 86 -9.10 4.36 21.82
C ALA A 86 -10.28 3.39 21.81
N VAL A 87 -10.87 3.08 22.97
CA VAL A 87 -11.99 2.14 23.06
C VAL A 87 -13.25 2.70 22.36
N PRO A 88 -13.71 3.93 22.63
CA PRO A 88 -14.81 4.54 21.88
C PRO A 88 -14.52 4.63 20.38
N THR A 89 -13.29 5.01 20.02
CA THR A 89 -12.88 5.14 18.60
C THR A 89 -12.92 3.79 17.88
N LEU A 90 -12.47 2.71 18.53
CA LEU A 90 -12.56 1.34 18.00
C LEU A 90 -14.02 0.91 17.79
N PHE A 91 -14.87 1.15 18.78
CA PHE A 91 -16.30 0.84 18.73
C PHE A 91 -17.03 1.61 17.62
N LEU A 92 -16.67 2.88 17.39
CA LEU A 92 -17.15 3.68 16.26
C LEU A 92 -16.63 3.15 14.91
N THR A 93 -15.37 2.73 14.85
CA THR A 93 -14.73 2.23 13.62
C THR A 93 -15.28 0.87 13.18
N LEU A 94 -15.62 0.00 14.14
CA LEU A 94 -16.23 -1.32 13.88
C LEU A 94 -17.72 -1.24 13.53
N GLY A 95 -18.34 -0.05 13.56
CA GLY A 95 -19.77 0.12 13.27
C GLY A 95 -20.69 -0.50 14.32
N LEU A 96 -20.15 -0.89 15.49
CA LEU A 96 -20.89 -1.51 16.60
C LEU A 96 -21.75 -0.50 17.36
N PHE A 97 -21.43 0.79 17.24
CA PHE A 97 -22.36 1.87 17.49
C PHE A 97 -22.71 2.49 16.16
N PRO A 98 -23.96 2.91 15.91
CA PRO A 98 -24.26 3.76 14.77
C PRO A 98 -23.25 4.89 14.82
N ARG A 99 -22.56 5.17 13.71
CA ARG A 99 -21.62 6.31 13.59
C ARG A 99 -22.44 7.53 13.97
N THR A 100 -22.41 7.88 15.26
CA THR A 100 -23.50 8.63 15.86
C THR A 100 -23.54 9.95 15.13
N GLY A 101 -24.69 10.33 14.57
CA GLY A 101 -24.94 11.64 13.97
C GLY A 101 -24.87 12.79 14.99
N SER A 102 -24.08 12.62 16.05
CA SER A 102 -23.66 13.65 16.98
C SER A 102 -22.89 14.69 16.19
N SER A 103 -23.56 15.81 15.95
CA SER A 103 -22.99 16.99 15.32
C SER A 103 -21.67 17.40 15.98
N PHE A 104 -21.54 17.20 17.28
CA PHE A 104 -20.33 17.50 18.05
C PHE A 104 -19.09 16.74 17.54
N PHE A 105 -19.15 15.41 17.40
CA PHE A 105 -17.99 14.63 16.94
C PHE A 105 -17.64 14.98 15.50
N THR A 106 -18.63 15.07 14.61
CA THR A 106 -18.40 15.47 13.21
C THR A 106 -17.86 16.88 13.08
N GLN A 107 -18.29 17.81 13.94
CA GLN A 107 -17.81 19.18 13.95
C GLN A 107 -16.37 19.24 14.47
N SER A 108 -16.07 18.51 15.55
CA SER A 108 -14.71 18.42 16.07
C SER A 108 -13.75 17.81 15.05
N GLU A 109 -14.13 16.74 14.36
CA GLU A 109 -13.34 16.17 13.27
C GLU A 109 -13.08 17.19 12.17
N ARG A 110 -14.10 17.93 11.72
CA ARG A 110 -13.94 18.98 10.69
C ARG A 110 -13.06 20.14 11.15
N THR A 111 -13.24 20.60 12.39
CA THR A 111 -12.44 21.69 12.97
C THR A 111 -10.98 21.30 13.08
N PHE A 112 -10.69 20.06 13.50
CA PHE A 112 -9.32 19.60 13.73
C PHE A 112 -8.65 18.91 12.52
N ALA A 113 -9.42 18.56 11.48
CA ALA A 113 -8.92 17.92 10.26
C ALA A 113 -7.78 18.68 9.55
N PRO A 114 -7.80 20.04 9.42
CA PRO A 114 -6.71 20.78 8.79
C PRO A 114 -5.36 20.63 9.50
N TRP A 115 -5.37 20.36 10.80
CA TRP A 115 -4.16 20.09 11.59
C TRP A 115 -3.78 18.61 11.64
N HIS A 116 -4.55 17.73 10.97
CA HIS A 116 -4.35 16.28 10.96
C HIS A 116 -4.30 15.63 12.35
N LEU A 117 -4.96 16.25 13.35
CA LEU A 117 -5.01 15.75 14.74
C LEU A 117 -6.03 14.62 14.91
N THR A 118 -7.14 14.69 14.16
CA THR A 118 -8.19 13.67 14.11
C THR A 118 -8.37 13.24 12.66
N SER A 119 -7.76 12.11 12.30
CA SER A 119 -7.91 11.52 10.97
C SER A 119 -8.02 10.02 11.13
N GLY A 120 -8.80 9.38 10.25
CA GLY A 120 -8.82 7.92 10.20
C GLY A 120 -7.42 7.40 9.89
N TYR A 121 -6.74 6.86 10.90
CA TYR A 121 -5.43 6.24 10.73
C TYR A 121 -5.61 4.85 10.13
N GLY A 122 -5.59 4.79 8.80
CA GLY A 122 -5.51 3.56 8.05
C GLY A 122 -5.09 3.89 6.63
N LEU A 123 -3.85 3.55 6.27
CA LEU A 123 -3.29 3.81 4.93
C LEU A 123 -4.22 3.28 3.82
N PHE A 124 -4.97 2.21 4.14
CA PHE A 124 -6.03 1.64 3.31
C PHE A 124 -7.21 1.16 4.16
N ALA A 125 -7.86 2.07 4.90
CA ALA A 125 -9.00 1.72 5.76
C ALA A 125 -10.17 1.08 4.99
N VAL A 126 -10.27 1.35 3.69
CA VAL A 126 -11.24 0.72 2.78
C VAL A 126 -10.46 0.08 1.64
N MET A 127 -10.56 -1.24 1.51
CA MET A 127 -10.01 -1.98 0.39
C MET A 127 -10.86 -1.78 -0.86
N THR A 128 -10.22 -1.51 -1.99
CA THR A 128 -10.89 -1.53 -3.29
C THR A 128 -11.27 -2.95 -3.64
N THR A 129 -12.55 -3.19 -3.93
CA THR A 129 -13.06 -4.49 -4.39
C THR A 129 -12.87 -4.71 -5.90
N ARG A 130 -12.55 -3.65 -6.62
CA ARG A 130 -12.26 -3.63 -8.06
C ARG A 130 -10.81 -3.21 -8.29
N ARG A 131 -10.24 -3.67 -9.40
CA ARG A 131 -8.87 -3.32 -9.79
C ARG A 131 -8.88 -2.63 -11.16
N PRO A 132 -9.15 -1.31 -11.21
CA PRO A 132 -8.91 -0.54 -12.41
C PRO A 132 -7.43 -0.52 -12.72
N GLU A 133 -7.09 -0.65 -14.00
CA GLU A 133 -5.72 -0.56 -14.49
C GLU A 133 -5.66 0.30 -15.73
N LEU A 134 -4.72 1.24 -15.74
CA LEU A 134 -4.38 1.96 -16.95
C LEU A 134 -3.53 1.06 -17.84
N THR A 135 -4.09 0.70 -19.00
CA THR A 135 -3.42 -0.04 -20.06
C THR A 135 -2.93 0.97 -21.09
N LEU A 136 -1.62 1.13 -21.17
CA LEU A 136 -0.98 1.95 -22.19
C LEU A 136 -0.64 1.06 -23.37
N GLU A 137 -1.08 1.43 -24.57
CA GLU A 137 -0.84 0.69 -25.80
C GLU A 137 -0.17 1.60 -26.82
N ARG A 138 0.60 0.99 -27.71
CA ARG A 138 1.21 1.64 -28.86
C ARG A 138 0.82 0.93 -30.15
N SER A 139 0.87 1.65 -31.27
CA SER A 139 0.55 1.10 -32.58
C SER A 139 1.29 1.87 -33.67
N SER A 140 1.85 1.18 -34.65
CA SER A 140 2.50 1.80 -35.81
C SER A 140 1.52 2.22 -36.90
N ASP A 141 0.35 1.59 -36.97
CA ASP A 141 -0.66 1.75 -38.02
C ASP A 141 -2.01 2.32 -37.50
N GLY A 142 -2.17 2.44 -36.18
CA GLY A 142 -3.41 2.83 -35.52
C GLY A 142 -4.47 1.71 -35.45
N ILE A 143 -4.17 0.53 -35.99
CA ILE A 143 -5.08 -0.61 -36.11
C ILE A 143 -4.64 -1.73 -35.16
N GLN A 144 -3.38 -2.15 -35.23
CA GLN A 144 -2.81 -3.18 -34.37
C GLN A 144 -2.14 -2.55 -33.15
N TRP A 145 -2.72 -2.80 -31.97
CA TRP A 145 -2.29 -2.22 -30.71
C TRP A 145 -1.51 -3.24 -29.88
N GLN A 146 -0.35 -2.83 -29.39
CA GLN A 146 0.51 -3.62 -28.52
C GLN A 146 0.62 -2.94 -27.14
N PRO A 147 0.43 -3.67 -26.04
CA PRO A 147 0.53 -3.09 -24.71
C PRO A 147 2.00 -2.76 -24.37
N ILE A 148 2.21 -1.58 -23.79
CA ILE A 148 3.45 -1.21 -23.12
C ILE A 148 3.42 -1.84 -21.73
N LEU A 149 4.30 -2.81 -21.51
CA LEU A 149 4.33 -3.58 -20.27
C LEU A 149 5.06 -2.82 -19.17
N PHE A 150 4.70 -3.15 -17.94
CA PHE A 150 5.32 -2.67 -16.71
C PHE A 150 5.82 -3.88 -15.92
N SER A 151 6.79 -3.67 -15.02
CA SER A 151 7.53 -4.77 -14.38
C SER A 151 6.73 -5.46 -13.28
N TYR A 152 5.93 -4.71 -12.51
CA TYR A 152 5.38 -5.16 -11.24
C TYR A 152 3.87 -4.95 -11.07
N LYS A 153 3.23 -4.05 -11.83
CA LYS A 153 1.76 -3.96 -11.85
C LYS A 153 1.12 -5.13 -12.59
N ALA A 154 -0.20 -5.25 -12.49
CA ALA A 154 -0.97 -6.23 -13.26
C ALA A 154 -0.73 -6.01 -14.76
N GLY A 155 -0.62 -7.12 -15.50
CA GLY A 155 -0.20 -7.13 -16.90
C GLY A 155 -0.95 -8.21 -17.69
N PRO A 156 -0.28 -8.97 -18.57
CA PRO A 156 -0.92 -10.01 -19.36
C PRO A 156 -1.76 -11.01 -18.52
N PRO A 157 -2.85 -11.58 -19.07
CA PRO A 157 -3.76 -12.46 -18.35
C PRO A 157 -3.09 -13.63 -17.61
N ASP A 158 -2.01 -14.17 -18.17
CA ASP A 158 -1.22 -15.31 -17.69
C ASP A 158 -0.15 -14.91 -16.67
N ARG A 159 0.02 -13.61 -16.37
CA ARG A 159 1.04 -13.14 -15.44
C ARG A 159 0.60 -13.24 -13.99
N LEU A 160 1.27 -14.08 -13.21
CA LEU A 160 1.16 -14.10 -11.74
C LEU A 160 1.59 -12.75 -11.12
N PRO A 161 0.83 -12.17 -10.17
CA PRO A 161 1.33 -11.03 -9.39
C PRO A 161 2.60 -11.39 -8.61
N PRO A 162 3.70 -10.63 -8.76
CA PRO A 162 4.96 -10.95 -8.11
C PRO A 162 4.95 -10.61 -6.60
N GLN A 163 5.71 -11.36 -5.82
CA GLN A 163 6.08 -10.99 -4.44
C GLN A 163 7.36 -10.14 -4.51
N ILE A 164 7.24 -8.86 -4.21
CA ILE A 164 8.29 -7.84 -4.40
C ILE A 164 8.71 -7.14 -3.11
N ALA A 165 7.90 -7.23 -2.06
CA ALA A 165 8.28 -6.66 -0.77
C ALA A 165 9.65 -7.22 -0.32
N PRO A 166 10.55 -6.38 0.21
CA PRO A 166 10.32 -5.02 0.69
C PRO A 166 10.52 -3.90 -0.35
N PHE A 167 10.86 -4.24 -1.60
CA PHE A 167 11.05 -3.25 -2.66
C PHE A 167 9.72 -2.56 -3.02
N GLN A 168 9.80 -1.25 -3.30
CA GLN A 168 8.64 -0.42 -3.66
C GLN A 168 8.82 0.15 -5.08
N PRO A 169 8.24 -0.47 -6.11
CA PRO A 169 8.36 0.00 -7.48
C PRO A 169 7.53 1.28 -7.66
N ARG A 170 8.21 2.42 -7.60
CA ARG A 170 7.54 3.73 -7.53
C ARG A 170 6.64 4.00 -8.74
N LEU A 171 7.07 3.66 -9.96
CA LEU A 171 6.29 3.90 -11.16
C LEU A 171 5.01 3.03 -11.19
N ASP A 172 5.14 1.71 -11.05
CA ASP A 172 4.02 0.76 -11.02
C ASP A 172 3.01 1.10 -9.91
N TRP A 173 3.52 1.51 -8.74
CA TRP A 173 2.71 1.96 -7.61
C TRP A 173 1.94 3.25 -7.93
N GLN A 174 2.60 4.23 -8.55
CA GLN A 174 1.95 5.46 -8.99
C GLN A 174 0.90 5.20 -10.09
N MET A 175 1.13 4.22 -10.96
CA MET A 175 0.16 3.82 -11.98
C MET A 175 -1.15 3.27 -11.38
N TRP A 176 -1.08 2.56 -10.24
CA TRP A 176 -2.28 2.12 -9.53
C TRP A 176 -3.13 3.31 -9.05
N PHE A 177 -2.50 4.32 -8.44
CA PHE A 177 -3.21 5.55 -8.07
C PHE A 177 -3.70 6.37 -9.26
N ALA A 178 -2.96 6.35 -10.37
CA ALA A 178 -3.37 6.99 -11.61
C ALA A 178 -4.66 6.35 -12.16
N ALA A 179 -4.79 5.02 -12.09
CA ALA A 179 -6.00 4.32 -12.49
C ALA A 179 -7.21 4.64 -11.61
N LEU A 180 -7.02 4.67 -10.27
CA LEU A 180 -8.07 5.09 -9.34
C LEU A 180 -8.49 6.55 -9.52
N SER A 181 -7.56 7.41 -9.92
CA SER A 181 -7.88 8.80 -10.24
C SER A 181 -8.63 8.88 -11.57
N ALA A 182 -8.25 8.06 -12.56
CA ALA A 182 -8.87 8.04 -13.88
C ALA A 182 -10.34 7.60 -13.82
N GLU A 183 -10.72 6.70 -12.91
CA GLU A 183 -12.14 6.37 -12.63
C GLU A 183 -12.96 7.60 -12.21
N ARG A 184 -12.32 8.61 -11.62
CA ARG A 184 -12.92 9.91 -11.26
C ARG A 184 -12.71 10.97 -12.35
N SER A 185 -12.36 10.55 -13.56
CA SER A 185 -12.07 11.42 -14.71
C SER A 185 -10.90 12.39 -14.46
N GLN A 186 -9.93 12.00 -13.62
CA GLN A 186 -8.75 12.81 -13.30
C GLN A 186 -7.47 12.01 -13.49
N LEU A 187 -6.48 12.58 -14.19
CA LEU A 187 -5.13 12.00 -14.25
C LEU A 187 -4.16 12.84 -13.41
N PRO A 188 -3.22 12.21 -12.68
CA PRO A 188 -2.29 12.95 -11.86
C PRO A 188 -1.33 13.78 -12.72
N GLY A 189 -0.89 14.94 -12.22
CA GLY A 189 -0.10 15.89 -13.00
C GLY A 189 1.22 15.34 -13.56
N TRP A 190 1.85 14.37 -12.88
CA TRP A 190 3.06 13.70 -13.36
C TRP A 190 2.83 12.80 -14.58
N PHE A 191 1.59 12.39 -14.85
CA PHE A 191 1.27 11.45 -15.92
C PHE A 191 1.47 12.07 -17.31
N SER A 192 1.15 13.36 -17.46
CA SER A 192 1.37 14.09 -18.72
C SER A 192 2.84 14.12 -19.17
N PRO A 193 3.81 14.56 -18.33
CA PRO A 193 5.22 14.50 -18.70
C PRO A 193 5.70 13.05 -18.88
N PHE A 194 5.18 12.08 -18.12
CA PHE A 194 5.49 10.65 -18.35
C PHE A 194 5.11 10.20 -19.77
N ILE A 195 3.88 10.44 -20.22
CA ILE A 195 3.44 10.08 -21.58
C ILE A 195 4.27 10.81 -22.65
N LYS A 196 4.57 12.10 -22.44
CA LYS A 196 5.42 12.87 -23.37
C LYS A 196 6.81 12.25 -23.51
N LYS A 197 7.44 11.83 -22.41
CA LYS A 197 8.76 11.20 -22.41
C LYS A 197 8.73 9.79 -23.02
N ILE A 198 7.66 9.02 -22.76
CA ILE A 198 7.44 7.72 -23.41
C ILE A 198 7.36 7.90 -24.94
N ARG A 199 6.57 8.86 -25.43
CA ARG A 199 6.44 9.17 -26.87
C ARG A 199 7.75 9.55 -27.53
N LYS A 200 8.56 10.36 -26.85
CA LYS A 200 9.87 10.78 -27.34
C LYS A 200 10.92 9.66 -27.35
N GLY A 201 10.65 8.52 -26.72
CA GLY A 201 11.63 7.46 -26.59
C GLY A 201 12.76 7.80 -25.61
N GLU A 202 12.51 8.63 -24.58
CA GLU A 202 13.56 9.01 -23.64
C GLU A 202 14.05 7.78 -22.84
N PRO A 203 15.35 7.44 -22.89
CA PRO A 203 15.88 6.21 -22.29
C PRO A 203 15.70 6.18 -20.78
N GLU A 204 15.77 7.34 -20.10
CA GLU A 204 15.55 7.46 -18.66
C GLU A 204 14.19 6.92 -18.20
N VAL A 205 13.16 7.05 -19.04
CA VAL A 205 11.79 6.58 -18.72
C VAL A 205 11.57 5.17 -19.23
N TRP A 206 12.07 4.85 -20.43
CA TRP A 206 11.96 3.49 -20.98
C TRP A 206 12.73 2.45 -20.15
N ASN A 207 13.84 2.84 -19.50
CA ASN A 207 14.58 1.97 -18.59
C ASN A 207 13.84 1.66 -17.27
N LEU A 208 12.74 2.37 -16.96
CA LEU A 208 11.86 2.02 -15.84
C LEU A 208 10.90 0.89 -16.18
N LEU A 209 10.74 0.59 -17.47
CA LEU A 209 9.88 -0.47 -18.00
C LEU A 209 10.72 -1.73 -18.25
N PRO A 210 10.10 -2.92 -18.28
CA PRO A 210 10.79 -4.15 -18.66
C PRO A 210 11.30 -4.05 -20.10
N SER A 211 12.41 -4.72 -20.38
CA SER A 211 12.96 -4.82 -21.74
C SER A 211 11.89 -5.40 -22.68
N GLN A 212 11.56 -4.62 -23.69
CA GLN A 212 10.55 -4.94 -24.70
C GLN A 212 11.07 -4.46 -26.06
N PRO A 213 10.62 -5.07 -27.18
CA PRO A 213 11.09 -4.69 -28.50
C PRO A 213 11.00 -3.17 -28.67
N HIS A 214 12.13 -2.52 -28.93
CA HIS A 214 12.14 -1.07 -29.15
C HIS A 214 11.24 -0.76 -30.34
N SER A 215 10.22 0.07 -30.13
CA SER A 215 9.42 0.59 -31.24
C SER A 215 10.17 1.67 -31.97
N PRO A 216 9.82 1.93 -33.25
CA PRO A 216 10.23 3.13 -33.94
C PRO A 216 9.84 4.38 -33.15
N LYS A 217 10.59 5.47 -33.35
CA LYS A 217 10.13 6.81 -32.96
C LYS A 217 8.82 7.11 -33.71
N ASN A 218 7.84 7.67 -33.02
CA ASN A 218 6.55 8.16 -33.57
C ASN A 218 5.39 7.15 -33.74
N ASP A 219 5.20 6.19 -32.84
CA ASP A 219 3.97 5.39 -32.81
C ASP A 219 2.75 6.20 -32.32
N TYR A 220 1.55 5.75 -32.71
CA TYR A 220 0.33 6.08 -31.99
C TYR A 220 0.41 5.57 -30.56
N LEU A 221 -0.09 6.35 -29.61
CA LEU A 221 -0.32 5.87 -28.23
C LEU A 221 -1.79 5.92 -27.88
N ARG A 222 -2.26 4.93 -27.15
CA ARG A 222 -3.61 4.89 -26.60
C ARG A 222 -3.58 4.52 -25.14
N LEU A 223 -4.42 5.18 -24.35
CA LEU A 223 -4.65 4.86 -22.96
C LEU A 223 -6.06 4.30 -22.78
N ARG A 224 -6.16 3.15 -22.14
CA ARG A 224 -7.41 2.51 -21.75
C ARG A 224 -7.50 2.35 -20.25
N LEU A 225 -8.73 2.38 -19.73
CA LEU A 225 -9.02 2.08 -18.33
C LEU A 225 -9.71 0.72 -18.25
N ASP A 226 -8.94 -0.33 -18.07
CA ASP A 226 -9.46 -1.70 -18.03
C ASP A 226 -9.74 -2.15 -16.59
N GLN A 227 -10.56 -3.18 -16.44
CA GLN A 227 -10.90 -3.76 -15.14
C GLN A 227 -10.33 -5.17 -15.02
N TYR A 228 -9.52 -5.38 -13.99
CA TYR A 228 -8.85 -6.65 -13.73
C TYR A 228 -9.54 -7.38 -12.59
N HIS A 229 -9.75 -8.68 -12.80
CA HIS A 229 -10.29 -9.58 -11.78
C HIS A 229 -9.42 -10.82 -11.71
N PHE A 230 -9.19 -11.34 -10.50
CA PHE A 230 -8.59 -12.66 -10.38
C PHE A 230 -9.53 -13.70 -10.95
N THR A 231 -8.98 -14.64 -11.71
CA THR A 231 -9.70 -15.83 -12.14
C THR A 231 -10.01 -16.73 -10.95
N THR A 232 -11.14 -17.41 -11.00
CA THR A 232 -11.45 -18.52 -10.10
C THR A 232 -10.51 -19.72 -10.33
N PRO A 233 -10.36 -20.64 -9.36
CA PRO A 233 -9.55 -21.85 -9.55
C PRO A 233 -9.97 -22.68 -10.77
N SER A 234 -11.27 -22.76 -11.08
CA SER A 234 -11.79 -23.44 -12.27
C SER A 234 -11.40 -22.74 -13.57
N GLU A 235 -11.62 -21.42 -13.67
CA GLU A 235 -11.20 -20.61 -14.83
C GLU A 235 -9.69 -20.72 -15.08
N ARG A 236 -8.87 -20.65 -14.00
CA ARG A 236 -7.42 -20.80 -14.10
C ARG A 236 -7.02 -22.18 -14.58
N SER A 237 -7.67 -23.24 -14.12
CA SER A 237 -7.37 -24.62 -14.53
C SER A 237 -7.60 -24.85 -16.03
N PHE A 238 -8.57 -24.13 -16.63
CA PHE A 238 -8.90 -24.26 -18.05
C PHE A 238 -8.07 -23.33 -18.95
N THR A 239 -7.84 -22.09 -18.51
CA THR A 239 -7.21 -21.05 -19.35
C THR A 239 -5.71 -20.86 -19.09
N GLY A 240 -5.23 -21.27 -17.91
CA GLY A 240 -3.90 -20.92 -17.41
C GLY A 240 -3.75 -19.47 -16.94
N ASN A 241 -4.78 -18.63 -17.11
CA ASN A 241 -4.73 -17.21 -16.80
C ASN A 241 -4.94 -16.94 -15.31
N TRP A 242 -4.22 -15.96 -14.78
CA TRP A 242 -4.40 -15.40 -13.43
C TRP A 242 -5.43 -14.26 -13.40
N TRP A 243 -5.56 -13.55 -14.52
CA TRP A 243 -6.44 -12.40 -14.64
C TRP A 243 -7.49 -12.60 -15.71
N ARG A 244 -8.72 -12.21 -15.38
CA ARG A 244 -9.78 -11.91 -16.33
C ARG A 244 -9.82 -10.40 -16.52
N ILE A 245 -9.55 -9.95 -17.75
CA ILE A 245 -9.49 -8.53 -18.10
C ILE A 245 -10.77 -8.17 -18.84
N THR A 246 -11.52 -7.20 -18.32
CA THR A 246 -12.65 -6.59 -19.01
C THR A 246 -12.19 -5.27 -19.62
N PRO A 247 -12.14 -5.15 -20.95
CA PRO A 247 -11.82 -3.89 -21.64
C PRO A 247 -12.75 -2.77 -21.18
N GLY A 248 -12.19 -1.62 -20.83
CA GLY A 248 -12.97 -0.42 -20.52
C GLY A 248 -12.75 0.70 -21.53
N PRO A 249 -13.14 1.94 -21.19
CA PRO A 249 -13.13 3.05 -22.13
C PRO A 249 -11.71 3.44 -22.54
N VAL A 250 -11.59 3.90 -23.78
CA VAL A 250 -10.40 4.61 -24.26
C VAL A 250 -10.44 6.02 -23.70
N LEU A 251 -9.44 6.39 -22.91
CA LEU A 251 -9.34 7.71 -22.28
C LEU A 251 -8.63 8.72 -23.17
N LEU A 252 -7.66 8.26 -23.94
CA LEU A 252 -6.78 9.11 -24.75
C LEU A 252 -6.25 8.34 -25.95
N VAL A 253 -6.20 9.00 -27.11
CA VAL A 253 -5.45 8.55 -28.28
C VAL A 253 -4.57 9.70 -28.73
N LEU A 254 -3.26 9.44 -28.87
CA LEU A 254 -2.27 10.39 -29.34
C LEU A 254 -1.71 9.90 -30.67
N PRO A 255 -1.80 10.68 -31.75
CA PRO A 255 -1.19 10.32 -33.02
C PRO A 255 0.35 10.38 -32.94
N PRO A 256 1.06 9.84 -33.94
CA PRO A 256 2.49 10.09 -34.15
C PRO A 256 2.84 11.57 -34.02
N GLU A 257 3.97 11.92 -33.38
CA GLU A 257 4.48 13.29 -33.48
C GLU A 257 4.94 13.52 -34.92
N THR A 258 4.24 14.39 -35.64
CA THR A 258 4.75 14.91 -36.91
C THR A 258 5.98 15.75 -36.58
N SER A 259 7.14 15.37 -37.14
CA SER A 259 8.36 16.16 -37.06
C SER A 259 8.08 17.54 -37.67
N ARG A 260 7.88 18.54 -36.82
CA ARG A 260 8.03 19.95 -37.17
C ARG A 260 9.42 20.40 -36.78
#